data_AF-A0A163TGQ8-F1
#
_entry.id   AF-A0A163TGQ8-F1
#
_cell.length_a   1.000
_cell.length_b   1.000
_cell.length_c   1.000
_cell.angle_alpha   90.00
_cell.angle_beta   90.00
_cell.angle_gamma   90.00
#
_symmetry.space_group_name_H-M   'P 1'
#
loop_
_entity.id
_entity.type
_entity.pdbx_description
1 polymer ?
#
loop_
_entity_poly.entity_id
_entity_poly.type
_entity_poly.pdbx_seq_one_letter_code
_entity_poly.pdbx_strand_id
1 'polypeptide(L)'
;MDPSGKAHKRIKDEEHLAFIRQLPSLISGIQGCEACHVRYGDPRHRKPRTGKGVKPDDAWTVPLTPEEHRLQHSMNEQAHWQSVGIDPLEVAIQLYAVSGDIEAGREIIMKARNQTK
;
A
#
# COMPACT_ATOMS: atom_id res chain seq x y z
N MET A 1 16.61 8.51 -31.81
CA MET A 1 15.22 8.19 -31.49
C MET A 1 15.24 7.20 -30.34
N ASP A 2 15.05 7.70 -29.14
CA ASP A 2 15.09 6.91 -27.90
C ASP A 2 13.91 5.93 -27.84
N PRO A 3 14.13 4.60 -27.84
CA PRO A 3 13.06 3.63 -27.78
C PRO A 3 12.68 3.39 -26.31
N SER A 4 12.29 4.43 -25.58
CA SER A 4 11.81 4.28 -24.20
C SER A 4 10.31 4.53 -24.11
N GLY A 5 9.56 3.91 -25.02
CA GLY A 5 8.10 3.85 -25.02
C GLY A 5 7.55 2.57 -24.36
N LYS A 6 8.27 1.96 -23.40
CA LYS A 6 7.72 0.84 -22.64
C LYS A 6 6.74 1.40 -21.61
N ALA A 7 5.47 1.48 -21.98
CA ALA A 7 4.39 1.60 -21.01
C ALA A 7 4.59 0.50 -19.97
N HIS A 8 4.86 0.88 -18.72
CA HIS A 8 5.01 -0.07 -17.61
C HIS A 8 3.68 -0.82 -17.50
N LYS A 9 3.65 -2.06 -17.97
CA LYS A 9 2.44 -2.89 -17.92
C LYS A 9 2.21 -3.19 -16.45
N ARG A 10 1.13 -2.63 -15.90
CA ARG A 10 0.70 -2.85 -14.52
C ARG A 10 0.82 -4.33 -14.15
N ILE A 11 1.46 -4.62 -13.03
CA ILE A 11 1.41 -5.95 -12.41
C ILE A 11 0.08 -6.03 -11.67
N LYS A 12 -0.84 -6.82 -12.20
CA LYS A 12 -2.13 -7.12 -11.57
C LYS A 12 -2.01 -8.45 -10.84
N ASP A 13 -2.21 -8.45 -9.54
CA ASP A 13 -2.05 -9.62 -8.68
C ASP A 13 -3.30 -9.76 -7.81
N GLU A 14 -4.29 -10.50 -8.31
CA GLU A 14 -5.58 -10.64 -7.63
C GLU A 14 -5.47 -11.46 -6.35
N GLU A 15 -4.51 -12.40 -6.28
CA GLU A 15 -4.23 -13.20 -5.09
C GLU A 15 -3.66 -12.31 -3.98
N HIS A 16 -2.71 -11.44 -4.31
CA HIS A 16 -2.22 -10.43 -3.38
C HIS A 16 -3.35 -9.51 -2.88
N LEU A 17 -4.21 -9.01 -3.77
CA LEU A 17 -5.33 -8.17 -3.35
C LEU A 17 -6.33 -8.93 -2.46
N ALA A 18 -6.55 -10.22 -2.69
CA ALA A 18 -7.40 -11.06 -1.83
C ALA A 18 -6.73 -11.30 -0.47
N PHE A 19 -5.42 -11.48 -0.44
CA PHE A 19 -4.61 -11.55 0.77
C PHE A 19 -4.69 -10.26 1.59
N ILE A 20 -4.49 -9.08 0.99
CA ILE A 20 -4.57 -7.79 1.67
C ILE A 20 -5.93 -7.56 2.34
N ARG A 21 -7.03 -7.94 1.70
CA ARG A 21 -8.39 -7.80 2.27
C ARG A 21 -8.64 -8.66 3.52
N GLN A 22 -7.83 -9.69 3.74
CA GLN A 22 -7.92 -10.55 4.92
C GLN A 22 -7.08 -10.04 6.11
N LEU A 23 -6.29 -8.99 5.90
CA LEU A 23 -5.43 -8.41 6.92
C LEU A 23 -6.16 -7.30 7.71
N PRO A 24 -5.76 -7.07 8.98
CA PRO A 24 -6.22 -5.92 9.75
C PRO A 24 -5.73 -4.60 9.14
N SER A 25 -6.39 -3.49 9.46
CA SER A 25 -5.97 -2.17 8.98
C SER A 25 -4.57 -1.82 9.47
N LEU A 26 -3.78 -1.25 8.58
CA LEU A 26 -2.45 -0.72 8.90
C LEU A 26 -2.51 0.42 9.91
N ILE A 27 -3.62 1.17 10.00
CA ILE A 27 -3.74 2.31 10.91
C ILE A 27 -4.42 1.87 12.21
N SER A 28 -5.69 1.45 12.15
CA SER A 28 -6.50 1.09 13.32
C SER A 28 -6.36 -0.36 13.78
N GLY A 29 -5.91 -1.28 12.92
CA GLY A 29 -5.88 -2.71 13.23
C GLY A 29 -7.21 -3.44 13.13
N ILE A 30 -8.26 -2.75 12.70
CA ILE A 30 -9.61 -3.30 12.59
C ILE A 30 -9.70 -4.22 11.37
N GLN A 31 -10.49 -5.29 11.48
CA GLN A 31 -10.75 -6.23 10.38
C GLN A 31 -11.81 -5.68 9.40
N GLY A 32 -11.92 -6.30 8.22
CA GLY A 32 -12.85 -5.82 7.18
C GLY A 32 -12.24 -4.73 6.31
N CYS A 33 -10.99 -4.95 5.89
CA CYS A 33 -10.22 -3.98 5.11
C CYS A 33 -10.41 -4.15 3.61
N GLU A 34 -10.19 -3.06 2.90
CA GLU A 34 -10.05 -3.01 1.46
C GLU A 34 -8.57 -2.90 1.08
N ALA A 35 -8.23 -3.40 -0.12
CA ALA A 35 -6.91 -3.18 -0.68
C ALA A 35 -6.81 -1.73 -1.19
N CYS A 36 -6.07 -0.90 -0.46
CA CYS A 36 -5.88 0.50 -0.81
C CYS A 36 -4.54 0.71 -1.53
N HIS A 37 -4.58 1.26 -2.74
CA HIS A 37 -3.36 1.59 -3.50
C HIS A 37 -2.75 2.91 -3.04
N VAL A 38 -1.48 2.89 -2.66
CA VAL A 38 -0.72 4.11 -2.36
C VAL A 38 -0.35 4.80 -3.67
N ARG A 39 -0.79 6.03 -3.90
CA ARG A 39 -0.63 6.69 -5.22
C ARG A 39 0.58 7.61 -5.29
N TYR A 40 0.99 8.24 -4.19
CA TYR A 40 2.17 9.12 -4.20
C TYR A 40 3.45 8.38 -4.59
N GLY A 41 4.35 9.06 -5.30
CA GLY A 41 5.66 8.53 -5.67
C GLY A 41 6.69 8.92 -4.62
N ASP A 42 7.63 8.02 -4.33
CA ASP A 42 8.75 8.30 -3.42
C ASP A 42 10.06 7.79 -4.05
N PRO A 43 11.02 8.69 -4.33
CA PRO A 43 12.34 8.32 -4.79
C PRO A 43 13.08 7.36 -3.85
N ARG A 44 12.85 7.43 -2.54
CA ARG A 44 13.51 6.58 -1.53
C ARG A 44 13.15 5.10 -1.74
N HIS A 45 11.90 4.84 -2.07
CA HIS A 45 11.37 3.50 -2.33
C HIS A 45 11.47 3.09 -3.80
N ARG A 46 12.17 3.88 -4.63
CA ARG A 46 12.21 3.74 -6.11
C ARG A 46 10.82 3.64 -6.73
N LYS A 47 9.79 4.19 -6.08
CA LYS A 47 8.42 4.15 -6.58
C LYS A 47 8.24 5.29 -7.58
N PRO A 48 8.10 5.00 -8.89
CA PRO A 48 7.88 6.04 -9.88
C PRO A 48 6.59 6.79 -9.53
N ARG A 49 6.59 8.11 -9.75
CA ARG A 49 5.37 8.90 -9.59
C ARG A 49 4.33 8.37 -10.56
N THR A 50 3.25 7.78 -10.03
CA THR A 50 2.16 7.27 -10.85
C THR A 50 1.52 8.45 -11.59
N GLY A 51 1.60 8.44 -12.92
CA GLY A 51 0.99 9.48 -13.76
C GLY A 51 -0.52 9.57 -13.57
N LYS A 52 -1.10 10.77 -13.77
CA LYS A 52 -2.56 10.96 -13.77
C LYS A 52 -3.20 9.98 -14.75
N GLY A 53 -4.12 9.13 -14.28
CA GLY A 53 -4.82 8.13 -15.09
C GLY A 53 -4.23 6.71 -15.06
N VAL A 54 -3.10 6.47 -14.38
CA VAL A 54 -2.51 5.13 -14.23
C VAL A 54 -2.81 4.58 -12.82
N LYS A 55 -3.19 3.31 -12.71
CA LYS A 55 -3.31 2.61 -11.41
C LYS A 55 -1.91 2.12 -10.99
N PRO A 56 -1.48 2.33 -9.73
CA PRO A 56 -0.23 1.75 -9.23
C PRO A 56 -0.23 0.22 -9.37
N ASP A 57 0.96 -0.38 -9.38
CA ASP A 57 1.09 -1.84 -9.30
C ASP A 57 0.46 -2.36 -8.02
N ASP A 58 -0.09 -3.58 -8.05
CA ASP A 58 -0.79 -4.16 -6.90
C ASP A 58 0.16 -4.42 -5.72
N ALA A 59 1.47 -4.48 -5.95
CA ALA A 59 2.51 -4.50 -4.92
C ALA A 59 2.54 -3.25 -4.02
N TRP A 60 1.91 -2.15 -4.45
CA TRP A 60 1.80 -0.90 -3.66
C TRP A 60 0.42 -0.78 -3.01
N THR A 61 -0.04 -1.87 -2.38
CA THR A 61 -1.31 -1.89 -1.66
C THR A 61 -1.12 -2.17 -0.18
N VAL A 62 -1.97 -1.54 0.63
CA VAL A 62 -2.02 -1.70 2.08
C VAL A 62 -3.46 -1.96 2.53
N PRO A 63 -3.68 -2.73 3.61
CA PRO A 63 -5.00 -2.96 4.17
C PRO A 63 -5.46 -1.72 4.93
N LEU A 64 -6.60 -1.15 4.52
CA LEU A 64 -7.26 -0.06 5.24
C LEU A 64 -8.75 -0.33 5.34
N THR A 65 -9.38 0.12 6.42
CA THR A 65 -10.85 0.09 6.50
C THR A 65 -11.45 1.00 5.41
N PRO A 66 -12.71 0.78 4.99
CA PRO A 66 -13.37 1.66 4.03
C PRO A 66 -13.39 3.14 4.45
N GLU A 67 -13.41 3.41 5.76
CA GLU A 67 -13.36 4.76 6.30
C GLU A 67 -11.96 5.39 6.17
N GLU A 68 -10.92 4.70 6.60
CA GLU A 68 -9.53 5.16 6.45
C GLU A 68 -9.13 5.29 4.98
N HIS A 69 -9.62 4.37 4.13
CA HIS A 69 -9.43 4.45 2.68
C HIS A 69 -10.03 5.75 2.12
N ARG A 70 -11.25 6.14 2.54
CA ARG A 70 -11.85 7.42 2.15
C ARG A 70 -11.07 8.62 2.69
N LEU A 71 -10.58 8.54 3.92
CA LEU A 71 -9.76 9.60 4.54
C LEU A 71 -8.44 9.80 3.80
N GLN A 72 -7.78 8.72 3.36
CA GLN A 72 -6.58 8.80 2.53
C GLN A 72 -6.86 9.58 1.23
N HIS A 73 -7.99 9.31 0.56
CA HIS A 73 -8.34 10.00 -0.70
C HIS A 73 -8.84 11.43 -0.50
N SER A 74 -9.40 11.76 0.66
CA SER A 74 -9.91 13.11 0.95
C SER A 74 -8.82 14.11 1.33
N MET A 75 -7.63 13.62 1.68
CA MET A 75 -6.50 14.42 2.13
C MET A 75 -5.29 14.28 1.18
N ASN A 76 -4.23 15.06 1.47
CA ASN A 76 -2.94 14.81 0.85
C ASN A 76 -2.35 13.51 1.43
N GLU A 77 -2.37 12.42 0.64
CA GLU A 77 -1.93 11.09 1.07
C GLU A 77 -0.61 11.11 1.82
N GLN A 78 0.39 11.82 1.29
CA GLN A 78 1.72 11.87 1.91
C GLN A 78 1.68 12.52 3.29
N ALA A 79 0.92 13.61 3.44
CA ALA A 79 0.75 14.27 4.73
C ALA A 79 -0.06 13.43 5.71
N HIS A 80 -1.06 12.68 5.22
CA HIS A 80 -1.82 11.73 6.03
C HIS A 80 -0.90 10.64 6.59
N TRP A 81 -0.11 9.97 5.75
CA TRP A 81 0.83 8.93 6.19
C TRP A 81 1.92 9.46 7.12
N GLN A 82 2.41 10.69 6.89
CA GLN A 82 3.30 11.36 7.83
C GLN A 82 2.63 11.63 9.19
N SER A 83 1.36 12.03 9.21
CA SER A 83 0.61 12.25 10.45
C SER A 83 0.34 10.95 11.21
N VAL A 84 0.16 9.85 10.48
CA VAL A 84 0.02 8.50 11.04
C VAL A 84 1.37 8.00 11.57
N GLY A 85 2.48 8.44 10.99
CA GLY A 85 3.85 8.04 11.38
C GLY A 85 4.25 6.64 10.87
N ILE A 86 3.51 6.09 9.92
CA ILE A 86 3.79 4.79 9.29
C ILE A 86 4.24 5.06 7.86
N ASP A 87 5.27 4.34 7.41
CA ASP A 87 5.65 4.32 6.01
C ASP A 87 4.86 3.25 5.24
N PRO A 88 3.82 3.62 4.48
CA PRO A 88 2.98 2.65 3.80
C PRO A 88 3.72 1.96 2.63
N LEU A 89 4.79 2.56 2.10
CA LEU A 89 5.52 1.99 0.97
C LEU A 89 6.40 0.83 1.42
N GLU A 90 7.09 1.01 2.54
CA GLU A 90 7.87 -0.04 3.18
C GLU A 90 6.97 -1.22 3.58
N VAL A 91 5.82 -0.93 4.20
CA VAL A 91 4.86 -1.97 4.58
C VAL A 91 4.30 -2.69 3.35
N ALA A 92 3.96 -1.98 2.28
CA ALA A 92 3.46 -2.59 1.05
C ALA A 92 4.47 -3.58 0.44
N ILE A 93 5.77 -3.22 0.42
CA ILE A 93 6.83 -4.11 -0.05
C ILE A 93 6.90 -5.38 0.80
N GLN A 94 6.88 -5.24 2.13
CA GLN A 94 6.93 -6.38 3.05
C GLN A 94 5.70 -7.28 2.90
N LEU A 95 4.50 -6.69 2.81
CA LEU A 95 3.26 -7.42 2.58
C LEU A 95 3.26 -8.15 1.22
N TYR A 96 3.82 -7.53 0.18
CA TYR A 96 3.95 -8.18 -1.12
C TYR A 96 4.89 -9.39 -1.06
N ALA A 97 5.98 -9.31 -0.29
CA ALA A 97 6.95 -10.40 -0.12
C ALA A 97 6.37 -11.63 0.61
N VAL A 98 5.36 -11.44 1.46
CA VAL A 98 4.67 -12.51 2.21
C VAL A 98 3.27 -12.81 1.68
N SER A 99 2.98 -12.41 0.44
CA SER A 99 1.65 -12.60 -0.17
C SER A 99 1.18 -14.04 -0.06
N GLY A 100 0.01 -14.24 0.56
CA GLY A 100 -0.57 -15.56 0.82
C GLY A 100 -0.33 -16.09 2.24
N ASP A 101 0.57 -15.48 3.02
CA ASP A 101 0.80 -15.83 4.43
C ASP A 101 0.15 -14.79 5.36
N ILE A 102 -1.06 -15.08 5.82
CA ILE A 102 -1.88 -14.20 6.66
C ILE A 102 -1.21 -13.90 8.00
N GLU A 103 -0.52 -14.87 8.59
CA GLU A 103 0.11 -14.69 9.89
C GLU A 103 1.35 -13.79 9.77
N ALA A 104 2.19 -14.01 8.75
CA ALA A 104 3.31 -13.12 8.47
C ALA A 104 2.84 -11.69 8.15
N GLY A 105 1.76 -11.56 7.36
CA GLY A 105 1.16 -10.26 7.05
C GLY A 105 0.66 -9.52 8.30
N ARG A 106 0.01 -10.22 9.22
CA ARG A 106 -0.43 -9.64 10.52
C ARG A 106 0.75 -9.19 11.37
N GLU A 107 1.82 -9.97 11.42
CA GLU A 107 3.02 -9.63 12.18
C GLU A 107 3.68 -8.35 11.64
N ILE A 108 3.78 -8.20 10.31
CA ILE A 108 4.29 -6.99 9.66
C ILE A 108 3.45 -5.77 10.07
N ILE A 109 2.12 -5.87 9.99
CA ILE A 109 1.22 -4.77 10.35
C ILE A 109 1.35 -4.42 11.84
N MET A 110 1.44 -5.42 12.71
CA MET A 110 1.61 -5.20 14.14
C MET A 110 2.95 -4.49 14.44
N LYS A 111 4.04 -4.91 13.80
CA LYS A 111 5.36 -4.27 13.93
C LYS A 111 5.34 -2.83 13.43
N ALA A 112 4.80 -2.59 12.24
CA ALA A 112 4.72 -1.26 11.64
C ALA A 112 3.98 -0.27 12.55
N ARG A 113 2.88 -0.72 13.17
CA ARG A 113 2.08 0.08 14.11
C ARG A 113 2.77 0.33 15.45
N ASN A 114 3.61 -0.61 15.91
CA ASN A 114 4.36 -0.47 17.15
C ASN A 114 5.60 0.44 17.01
N GLN A 115 6.16 0.54 15.80
CA GLN A 115 7.29 1.43 15.50
C GLN A 115 6.92 2.92 15.50
N THR A 116 5.62 3.23 15.51
CA THR A 116 5.08 4.59 15.51
C THR A 116 4.98 5.23 16.91
N LYS A 117 5.34 4.50 17.96
CA LYS A 117 5.39 4.99 19.36
C LYS A 117 6.82 5.27 19.81
#